data_AF-A0A553L8Q6-F1
#
_entry.id   AF-A0A553L8Q6-F1
#
_cell.length_a   1.000
_cell.length_b   1.000
_cell.length_c   1.000
_cell.angle_alpha   90.00
_cell.angle_beta   90.00
_cell.angle_gamma   90.00
#
_symmetry.space_group_name_H-M   'P 1'
#
loop_
_entity.id
_entity.type
_entity.pdbx_description
1 polymer ?
#
loop_
_entity_poly.entity_id
_entity_poly.type
_entity_poly.pdbx_seq_one_letter_code
_entity_poly.pdbx_strand_id
1 'polypeptide(L)'
;MKSFFSKSCKLVAFFILGSVLVFSQQASAVDSKTSAVNAVRVFGSGNISISLKGDNNGCGGNAFWVSDADMKQTAMSIALTAITSGKKIKARNVTCTNSPWPNTATASDITLFD
;
A
#
# COMPACT_ATOMS: atom_id res chain seq x y z
N MET A 1 27.42 1.57 71.14
CA MET A 1 26.34 0.61 71.48
C MET A 1 25.05 1.06 70.79
N LYS A 2 24.39 0.13 70.08
CA LYS A 2 22.95 0.10 69.66
C LYS A 2 22.42 1.34 68.91
N SER A 3 22.34 1.34 67.58
CA SER A 3 21.28 0.76 66.72
C SER A 3 19.91 1.44 66.87
N PHE A 4 19.35 2.01 65.78
CA PHE A 4 18.22 1.43 65.02
C PHE A 4 17.33 2.47 64.26
N PHE A 5 16.93 2.08 63.04
CA PHE A 5 15.69 2.43 62.29
C PHE A 5 15.52 3.89 61.81
N SER A 6 14.91 4.22 60.67
CA SER A 6 14.11 3.46 59.70
C SER A 6 14.12 4.18 58.34
N LYS A 7 14.27 3.42 57.25
CA LYS A 7 14.06 3.89 55.87
C LYS A 7 12.56 3.93 55.60
N SER A 8 12.01 5.12 55.32
CA SER A 8 10.68 5.26 54.73
C SER A 8 10.80 5.87 53.33
N CYS A 9 11.27 5.05 52.39
CA CYS A 9 11.19 5.36 50.97
C CYS A 9 9.73 5.15 50.55
N LYS A 10 8.94 6.23 50.51
CA LYS A 10 7.58 6.20 49.96
C LYS A 10 7.70 6.06 48.44
N LEU A 11 7.56 4.83 47.96
CA LEU A 11 7.36 4.52 46.55
C LEU A 11 5.95 5.00 46.19
N VAL A 12 5.84 6.19 45.60
CA VAL A 12 4.60 6.67 44.99
C VAL A 12 4.44 5.90 43.67
N ALA A 13 3.62 4.86 43.69
CA ALA A 13 3.20 4.17 42.47
C ALA A 13 2.23 5.07 41.70
N PHE A 14 2.76 5.88 40.78
CA PHE A 14 1.95 6.51 39.73
C PHE A 14 1.51 5.41 38.76
N PHE A 15 0.29 4.88 38.97
CA PHE A 15 -0.42 4.11 37.95
C PHE A 15 -0.85 5.08 36.85
N ILE A 16 0.04 5.35 35.89
CA ILE A 16 -0.35 5.89 34.60
C ILE A 16 -1.01 4.72 33.87
N LEU A 17 -2.35 4.68 33.90
CA LEU A 17 -3.14 3.94 32.94
C LEU A 17 -2.78 4.50 31.56
N GLY A 18 -1.75 3.93 30.95
CA GLY A 18 -1.40 4.13 29.57
C GLY A 18 -2.53 3.54 28.74
N SER A 19 -3.50 4.37 28.41
CA SER A 19 -4.38 4.15 27.26
C SER A 19 -3.48 4.05 26.04
N VAL A 20 -3.04 2.83 25.73
CA VAL A 20 -2.45 2.48 24.45
C VAL A 20 -3.56 2.70 23.44
N LEU A 21 -3.65 3.94 22.94
CA LEU A 21 -4.39 4.26 21.75
C LEU A 21 -3.78 3.38 20.66
N VAL A 22 -4.43 2.25 20.41
CA VAL A 22 -4.23 1.47 19.19
C VAL A 22 -4.71 2.38 18.08
N PHE A 23 -3.79 3.21 17.56
CA PHE A 23 -3.99 3.88 16.30
C PHE A 23 -4.12 2.77 15.27
N SER A 24 -5.35 2.37 15.00
CA SER A 24 -5.68 1.61 13.80
C SER A 24 -5.11 2.43 12.64
N GLN A 25 -3.98 1.98 12.08
CA GLN A 25 -3.48 2.51 10.83
C GLN A 25 -4.60 2.31 9.82
N GLN A 26 -5.36 3.38 9.58
CA GLN A 26 -6.18 3.45 8.38
C GLN A 26 -5.22 3.18 7.24
N ALA A 27 -5.50 2.15 6.44
CA ALA A 27 -4.77 1.89 5.22
C ALA A 27 -4.92 3.13 4.34
N SER A 28 -3.96 4.06 4.41
CA SER A 28 -3.94 5.22 3.54
C SER A 28 -3.83 4.70 2.11
N ALA A 29 -4.82 5.04 1.30
CA ALA A 29 -4.71 4.84 -0.13
C ALA A 29 -3.58 5.74 -0.64
N VAL A 30 -2.51 5.14 -1.14
CA VAL A 30 -1.34 5.86 -1.69
C VAL A 30 -1.43 5.80 -3.20
N ASP A 31 -1.11 6.87 -3.92
CA ASP A 31 -0.97 6.73 -5.36
C ASP A 31 0.41 6.16 -5.73
N SER A 32 0.48 5.42 -6.82
CA SER A 32 1.77 5.05 -7.43
C SER A 32 2.54 6.29 -7.95
N LYS A 33 3.83 6.10 -8.28
CA LYS A 33 4.58 7.08 -9.06
C LYS A 33 4.28 6.93 -10.54
N THR A 34 4.21 8.04 -11.28
CA THR A 34 4.04 8.05 -12.73
C THR A 34 5.18 7.28 -13.40
N SER A 35 4.86 6.13 -14.01
CA SER A 35 5.85 5.16 -14.48
C SER A 35 5.45 4.52 -15.80
N ALA A 36 6.44 4.12 -16.59
CA ALA A 36 6.18 3.34 -17.79
C ALA A 36 5.66 1.94 -17.42
N VAL A 37 4.79 1.40 -18.26
CA VAL A 37 4.33 0.01 -18.14
C VAL A 37 5.42 -0.92 -18.66
N ASN A 38 5.74 -1.96 -17.89
CA ASN A 38 6.67 -3.02 -18.26
C ASN A 38 5.95 -4.21 -18.91
N ALA A 39 4.84 -4.65 -18.31
CA ALA A 39 4.05 -5.77 -18.79
C ALA A 39 2.62 -5.70 -18.28
N VAL A 40 1.70 -6.34 -19.02
CA VAL A 40 0.33 -6.60 -18.56
C VAL A 40 0.10 -8.11 -18.59
N ARG A 41 -0.48 -8.66 -17.52
CA ARG A 41 -0.80 -10.09 -17.40
C ARG A 41 -2.29 -10.25 -17.07
N VAL A 42 -2.94 -11.19 -17.75
CA VAL A 42 -4.32 -11.60 -17.47
C VAL A 42 -4.29 -12.99 -16.86
N PHE A 43 -4.98 -13.16 -15.74
CA PHE A 43 -5.13 -14.45 -15.07
C PHE A 43 -6.49 -15.07 -15.40
N GLY A 44 -6.64 -16.39 -15.21
CA GLY A 44 -7.82 -17.15 -15.64
C GLY A 44 -9.17 -16.67 -15.10
N SER A 45 -9.19 -15.87 -14.04
CA SER A 45 -10.39 -15.20 -13.50
C SER A 45 -10.69 -13.83 -14.12
N GLY A 46 -10.00 -13.45 -15.20
CA GLY A 46 -10.09 -12.11 -15.78
C GLY A 46 -9.44 -11.01 -14.92
N ASN A 47 -8.69 -11.38 -13.88
CA ASN A 47 -7.91 -10.42 -13.11
C ASN A 47 -6.72 -9.94 -13.95
N ILE A 48 -6.48 -8.63 -13.91
CA ILE A 48 -5.43 -7.98 -14.70
C ILE A 48 -4.39 -7.46 -13.72
N SER A 49 -3.14 -7.85 -13.93
CA SER A 49 -1.98 -7.25 -13.26
C SER A 49 -1.20 -6.42 -14.26
N ILE A 50 -0.87 -5.20 -13.85
CA ILE A 50 -0.06 -4.26 -14.62
C ILE A 50 1.24 -4.07 -13.85
N SER A 51 2.35 -4.44 -14.48
CA SER A 51 3.69 -4.23 -13.96
C SER A 51 4.24 -2.91 -14.48
N LEU A 52 4.70 -2.06 -13.58
CA LEU A 52 5.41 -0.82 -13.83
C LEU A 52 6.92 -1.08 -13.95
N LYS A 53 7.64 -0.16 -14.59
CA LYS A 53 9.10 -0.14 -14.51
C LYS A 53 9.54 0.37 -13.14
N GLY A 54 10.28 -0.46 -12.40
CA GLY A 54 10.77 -0.19 -11.04
C GLY A 54 9.70 -0.35 -9.95
N ASP A 55 10.12 -0.20 -8.68
CA ASP A 55 9.27 -0.39 -7.50
C ASP A 55 8.40 0.83 -7.19
N ASN A 56 7.50 1.11 -8.14
CA ASN A 56 6.75 2.36 -8.20
C ASN A 56 5.25 2.20 -7.94
N ASN A 57 4.76 1.05 -7.49
CA ASN A 57 3.33 0.82 -7.25
C ASN A 57 2.76 1.57 -6.03
N GLY A 58 3.59 2.30 -5.26
CA GLY A 58 3.18 3.03 -4.04
C GLY A 58 3.33 2.21 -2.74
N CYS A 59 3.55 0.91 -2.86
CA CYS A 59 3.65 -0.06 -1.76
C CYS A 59 5.01 -0.78 -1.72
N GLY A 60 6.03 -0.24 -2.38
CA GLY A 60 7.37 -0.85 -2.43
C GLY A 60 7.48 -2.05 -3.37
N GLY A 61 6.55 -2.22 -4.30
CA GLY A 61 6.62 -3.23 -5.36
C GLY A 61 6.46 -2.61 -6.75
N ASN A 62 6.47 -3.45 -7.78
CA ASN A 62 6.43 -2.99 -9.17
C ASN A 62 5.10 -3.25 -9.86
N ALA A 63 4.19 -4.03 -9.27
CA ALA A 63 2.94 -4.40 -9.92
C ALA A 63 1.73 -3.92 -9.12
N PHE A 64 0.62 -3.72 -9.81
CA PHE A 64 -0.67 -3.60 -9.16
C PHE A 64 -1.72 -4.34 -9.98
N TRP A 65 -2.84 -4.67 -9.35
CA TRP A 65 -4.01 -5.22 -10.02
C TRP A 65 -5.21 -4.32 -9.75
N VAL A 66 -6.17 -4.33 -10.68
CA VAL A 66 -7.37 -3.50 -10.58
C VAL A 66 -8.49 -4.33 -9.95
N SER A 67 -8.94 -3.91 -8.77
CA SER A 67 -9.96 -4.64 -7.99
C SER A 67 -11.38 -4.41 -8.48
N ASP A 68 -11.64 -3.21 -9.00
CA ASP A 68 -12.96 -2.86 -9.52
C ASP A 68 -13.19 -3.62 -10.84
N ALA A 69 -14.25 -4.43 -10.87
CA ALA A 69 -14.60 -5.27 -12.01
C ALA A 69 -14.92 -4.45 -13.26
N ASP A 70 -15.55 -3.28 -13.09
CA ASP A 70 -15.96 -2.41 -14.18
C ASP A 70 -14.75 -1.65 -14.75
N MET A 71 -13.73 -1.42 -13.92
CA MET A 71 -12.50 -0.74 -14.32
C MET A 71 -11.47 -1.66 -14.99
N LYS A 72 -11.61 -2.99 -14.91
CA LYS A 72 -10.65 -3.94 -15.48
C LYS A 72 -10.41 -3.70 -16.98
N GLN A 73 -11.48 -3.57 -17.77
CA GLN A 73 -11.36 -3.37 -19.21
C GLN A 73 -10.73 -2.02 -19.55
N THR A 74 -11.17 -0.96 -18.86
CA THR A 74 -10.61 0.39 -19.00
C THR A 74 -9.11 0.40 -18.66
N ALA A 75 -8.73 -0.26 -17.57
CA ALA A 75 -7.35 -0.37 -17.15
C ALA A 75 -6.49 -1.16 -18.14
N MET A 76 -7.02 -2.24 -18.74
CA MET A 76 -6.35 -2.93 -19.84
C MET A 76 -6.09 -1.98 -21.01
N SER A 77 -7.12 -1.28 -21.46
CA SER A 77 -7.04 -0.37 -22.61
C SER A 77 -6.03 0.76 -22.38
N ILE A 78 -6.05 1.38 -21.19
CA ILE A 78 -5.09 2.42 -20.82
C ILE A 78 -3.66 1.86 -20.75
N ALA A 79 -3.46 0.70 -20.12
CA ALA A 79 -2.13 0.10 -20.01
C ALA A 79 -1.55 -0.29 -21.38
N LEU A 80 -2.37 -0.87 -22.27
CA LEU A 80 -1.97 -1.18 -23.64
C LEU A 80 -1.67 0.09 -24.43
N THR A 81 -2.49 1.13 -24.30
CA THR A 81 -2.25 2.44 -24.93
C THR A 81 -0.93 3.04 -24.45
N ALA A 82 -0.62 2.95 -23.16
CA ALA A 82 0.64 3.44 -22.61
C ALA A 82 1.85 2.71 -23.22
N ILE A 83 1.76 1.38 -23.38
CA ILE A 83 2.81 0.59 -24.02
C ILE A 83 3.01 1.01 -25.48
N THR A 84 1.94 1.10 -26.26
CA THR A 84 2.03 1.36 -27.70
C THR A 84 2.43 2.81 -28.03
N SER A 85 2.04 3.75 -27.18
CA SER A 85 2.37 5.18 -27.35
C SER A 85 3.64 5.62 -26.62
N GLY A 86 4.27 4.74 -25.83
CA GLY A 86 5.44 5.08 -25.01
C GLY A 86 5.14 6.00 -23.82
N LYS A 87 3.86 6.17 -23.48
CA LYS A 87 3.37 7.00 -22.38
C LYS A 87 3.51 6.31 -21.02
N LYS A 88 3.32 7.08 -19.95
CA LYS A 88 3.38 6.60 -18.56
C LYS A 88 1.99 6.48 -17.96
N ILE A 89 1.86 5.72 -16.89
CA ILE A 89 0.60 5.62 -16.13
C ILE A 89 0.84 5.90 -14.65
N LYS A 90 -0.24 6.22 -13.94
CA LYS A 90 -0.31 6.28 -12.48
C LYS A 90 -1.52 5.47 -12.02
N ALA A 91 -1.28 4.42 -11.24
CA ALA A 91 -2.30 3.78 -10.42
C ALA A 91 -2.75 4.70 -9.29
N ARG A 92 -4.07 4.78 -9.10
CA ARG A 92 -4.77 5.63 -8.15
C ARG A 92 -5.36 4.81 -7.01
N ASN A 93 -5.42 5.43 -5.83
CA ASN A 93 -5.99 4.83 -4.62
C ASN A 93 -5.43 3.43 -4.32
N VAL A 94 -4.10 3.30 -4.33
CA VAL A 94 -3.44 2.01 -4.17
C VAL A 94 -3.51 1.56 -2.71
N THR A 95 -3.90 0.30 -2.50
CA THR A 95 -3.96 -0.39 -1.20
C THR A 95 -2.94 -1.53 -1.17
N CYS A 96 -2.06 -1.53 -0.16
CA CYS A 96 -0.95 -2.49 -0.07
C CYS A 96 -1.32 -3.86 0.53
N THR A 97 -2.49 -3.98 1.18
CA THR A 97 -2.85 -5.16 1.98
C THR A 97 -3.73 -6.18 1.27
N ASN A 98 -4.25 -5.85 0.07
CA ASN A 98 -5.35 -6.59 -0.55
C ASN A 98 -4.94 -7.29 -1.86
N SER A 99 -3.65 -7.51 -2.11
CA SER A 99 -3.22 -8.25 -3.29
C SER A 99 -3.04 -9.73 -3.00
N PRO A 100 -3.57 -10.63 -3.86
CA PRO A 100 -3.32 -12.06 -3.74
C PRO A 100 -1.90 -12.47 -4.18
N TRP A 101 -1.07 -11.52 -4.65
CA TRP A 101 0.26 -11.80 -5.18
C TRP A 101 1.36 -11.00 -4.46
N PRO A 102 2.57 -11.59 -4.27
CA PRO A 102 3.72 -10.87 -3.72
C PRO A 102 4.08 -9.63 -4.55
N ASN A 103 4.59 -8.59 -3.88
CA ASN A 103 5.07 -7.33 -4.49
C ASN A 103 4.04 -6.65 -5.41
N THR A 104 2.77 -6.99 -5.23
CA THR A 104 1.66 -6.46 -6.00
C THR A 104 0.74 -5.71 -5.05
N ALA A 105 0.21 -4.58 -5.48
CA ALA A 105 -0.75 -3.80 -4.72
C ALA A 105 -2.11 -3.76 -5.45
N THR A 106 -3.15 -3.28 -4.80
CA THR A 106 -4.48 -3.16 -5.40
C THR A 106 -4.75 -1.71 -5.75
N ALA A 107 -5.13 -1.39 -6.99
CA ALA A 107 -5.53 -0.05 -7.40
C ALA A 107 -7.03 -0.02 -7.75
N SER A 108 -7.70 1.11 -7.47
CA SER A 108 -9.10 1.28 -7.90
C SER A 108 -9.20 1.79 -9.33
N ASP A 109 -8.19 2.52 -9.80
CA ASP A 109 -8.18 3.20 -11.09
C ASP A 109 -6.75 3.41 -11.60
N ILE A 110 -6.60 3.67 -12.89
CA ILE A 110 -5.35 4.08 -13.52
C ILE A 110 -5.56 5.25 -14.46
N THR A 111 -4.60 6.18 -14.47
CA THR A 111 -4.63 7.35 -15.35
C THR A 111 -3.41 7.36 -16.25
N LEU A 112 -3.60 7.73 -17.52
CA LEU A 112 -2.54 7.90 -18.52
C LEU A 112 -1.91 9.29 -18.39
N PHE A 113 -0.59 9.37 -18.56
CA PHE A 113 0.20 10.61 -18.54
C PHE A 113 1.15 10.66 -19.74
N ASP A 114 1.46 11.86 -20.19
CA ASP A 114 2.48 12.12 -21.22
C ASP A 114 3.91 11.82 -20.72
#